data_AF-A0A929BUE6-F1
#
_entry.id   AF-A0A929BUE6-F1
#
_cell.length_a   1.000
_cell.length_b   1.000
_cell.length_c   1.000
_cell.angle_alpha   90.00
_cell.angle_beta   90.00
_cell.angle_gamma   90.00
#
_symmetry.space_group_name_H-M   'P 1'
#
loop_
_entity.id
_entity.type
_entity.pdbx_description
1 polymer ?
#
loop_
_entity_poly.entity_id
_entity_poly.type
_entity_poly.pdbx_seq_one_letter_code
_entity_poly.pdbx_strand_id
1 'polypeptide(L)'
;MQRIPISGLTIYYDAEEREAVDEIVIACERSVQTITSSWQLDIPKDCRVYIMTTWPRCVFQGAPLGSQIVLGLTLPLWYAEFKKRWHYAGGWSQRYGDRQVVGIKAPRLIAQTPDPIGESIFIREENLELKVLSIVCHELTHAFSSHLRLPTWMHEGLAMVSTDRCLGRPTVLQDTLQLLNDENQEKKGAEKINLNTQSREEIILLYVRGYWFTRYLVETQPELLRKLLNQRFSHQELEGFIASELGIGQEAFWQEIDQLVVAKYNLELTQPRNN
;
A
#
# COMPACT_ATOMS: atom_id res chain seq x y z
N MET A 1 15.62 19.84 12.27
CA MET A 1 14.45 19.33 11.54
C MET A 1 13.44 20.45 11.43
N GLN A 2 13.05 20.76 10.20
CA GLN A 2 12.02 21.74 9.87
C GLN A 2 10.66 21.03 9.78
N ARG A 3 9.56 21.79 9.83
CA ARG A 3 8.20 21.24 9.72
C ARG A 3 7.27 22.15 8.95
N ILE A 4 6.36 21.57 8.17
CA ILE A 4 5.32 22.29 7.42
C ILE A 4 3.98 21.54 7.60
N PRO A 5 2.93 22.21 8.09
CA PRO A 5 1.58 21.63 8.11
C PRO A 5 0.93 21.71 6.72
N ILE A 6 0.32 20.62 6.26
CA ILE A 6 -0.38 20.56 4.96
C ILE A 6 -1.58 19.62 5.06
N SER A 7 -2.77 20.05 4.62
CA SER A 7 -3.95 19.18 4.48
C SER A 7 -4.21 18.22 5.67
N GLY A 8 -4.06 18.71 6.91
CA GLY A 8 -4.24 17.91 8.13
C GLY A 8 -3.06 17.00 8.53
N LEU A 9 -1.99 16.96 7.72
CA LEU A 9 -0.74 16.28 7.98
C LEU A 9 0.35 17.27 8.44
N THR A 10 1.46 16.76 8.97
CA THR A 10 2.68 17.55 9.18
C THR A 10 3.88 16.88 8.51
N ILE A 11 4.51 17.57 7.57
CA ILE A 11 5.77 17.15 6.94
C ILE A 11 6.95 17.57 7.82
N TYR A 12 7.92 16.69 8.00
CA TYR A 12 9.19 16.89 8.69
C TYR A 12 10.35 16.60 7.75
N TYR A 13 11.36 17.47 7.73
CA TYR A 13 12.51 17.31 6.84
C TYR A 13 13.78 17.93 7.43
N ASP A 14 14.93 17.45 6.95
CA ASP A 14 16.23 18.06 7.21
C ASP A 14 16.49 19.21 6.25
N ALA A 15 17.26 20.22 6.67
CA ALA A 15 17.50 21.42 5.85
C ALA A 15 18.12 21.13 4.47
N GLU A 16 18.86 20.02 4.37
CA GLU A 16 19.48 19.50 3.15
C GLU A 16 18.45 19.05 2.10
N GLU A 17 17.24 18.67 2.53
CA GLU A 17 16.19 18.16 1.63
C GLU A 17 15.19 19.27 1.23
N ARG A 18 15.52 20.54 1.47
CA ARG A 18 14.61 21.67 1.22
C ARG A 18 14.11 21.73 -0.22
N GLU A 19 14.94 21.39 -1.20
CA GLU A 19 14.56 21.39 -2.62
C GLU A 19 13.53 20.29 -2.96
N ALA A 20 13.55 19.17 -2.22
CA ALA A 20 12.62 18.06 -2.41
C ALA A 20 11.26 18.25 -1.69
N VAL A 21 11.17 19.24 -0.81
CA VAL A 21 9.97 19.46 0.02
C VAL A 21 8.77 19.82 -0.83
N ASP A 22 8.93 20.72 -1.80
CA ASP A 22 7.81 21.22 -2.60
C ASP A 22 7.16 20.09 -3.41
N GLU A 23 7.96 19.19 -3.99
CA GLU A 23 7.49 18.01 -4.70
C GLU A 23 6.70 17.06 -3.78
N ILE A 24 7.22 16.79 -2.59
CA ILE A 24 6.56 15.91 -1.60
C ILE A 24 5.30 16.56 -1.03
N VAL A 25 5.28 17.88 -0.84
CA VAL A 25 4.09 18.65 -0.43
C VAL A 25 2.97 18.46 -1.45
N ILE A 26 3.25 18.72 -2.72
CA ILE A 26 2.27 18.55 -3.81
C ILE A 26 1.79 17.10 -3.88
N ALA A 27 2.71 16.14 -3.74
CA ALA A 27 2.37 14.73 -3.74
C ALA A 27 1.45 14.33 -2.57
N CYS A 28 1.71 14.85 -1.38
CA CYS A 28 0.88 14.62 -0.21
C CYS A 28 -0.52 15.24 -0.39
N GLU A 29 -0.63 16.49 -0.85
CA GLU A 29 -1.93 17.14 -1.05
C GLU A 29 -2.80 16.39 -2.05
N ARG A 30 -2.23 16.01 -3.20
CA ARG A 30 -2.94 15.22 -4.22
C ARG A 30 -3.35 13.83 -3.69
N SER A 31 -2.49 13.21 -2.88
CA SER A 31 -2.78 11.92 -2.26
C SER A 31 -3.91 12.02 -1.24
N VAL A 32 -3.88 13.03 -0.35
CA VAL A 32 -4.95 13.28 0.63
C VAL A 32 -6.28 13.50 -0.07
N GLN A 33 -6.30 14.33 -1.12
CA GLN A 33 -7.51 14.56 -1.91
C GLN A 33 -8.01 13.25 -2.53
N THR A 34 -7.14 12.48 -3.17
CA THR A 34 -7.51 11.22 -3.83
C THR A 34 -8.08 10.20 -2.85
N ILE A 35 -7.42 10.01 -1.70
CA ILE A 35 -7.81 9.02 -0.68
C ILE A 35 -9.15 9.41 -0.06
N THR A 36 -9.31 10.67 0.34
CA THR A 36 -10.54 11.17 0.95
C THR A 36 -11.71 11.13 -0.04
N SER A 37 -11.51 11.50 -1.30
CA SER A 37 -12.58 11.49 -2.31
C SER A 37 -12.94 10.07 -2.78
N SER A 38 -11.96 9.17 -2.88
CA SER A 38 -12.19 7.81 -3.40
C SER A 38 -12.78 6.88 -2.34
N TRP A 39 -12.32 7.02 -1.09
CA TRP A 39 -12.57 6.03 -0.04
C TRP A 39 -13.34 6.58 1.15
N GLN A 40 -13.55 7.90 1.22
CA GLN A 40 -14.19 8.57 2.37
C GLN A 40 -13.47 8.27 3.69
N LEU A 41 -12.16 7.99 3.64
CA LEU A 41 -11.34 7.76 4.82
C LEU A 41 -10.94 9.10 5.43
N ASP A 42 -11.16 9.22 6.74
CA ASP A 42 -10.77 10.40 7.50
C ASP A 42 -9.25 10.55 7.58
N ILE A 43 -8.79 11.79 7.60
CA ILE A 43 -7.39 12.12 7.85
C ILE A 43 -7.01 11.70 9.29
N PRO A 44 -5.94 10.92 9.50
CA PRO A 44 -5.55 10.53 10.86
C PRO A 44 -5.20 11.74 11.72
N LYS A 45 -5.65 11.75 12.98
CA LYS A 45 -5.53 12.90 13.91
C LYS A 45 -4.10 13.39 14.14
N ASP A 46 -3.11 12.50 14.13
CA ASP A 46 -1.67 12.82 14.24
C ASP A 46 -0.93 12.05 13.15
N CYS A 47 -0.99 12.54 11.91
CA CYS A 47 -0.25 11.97 10.78
C CYS A 47 0.98 12.81 10.43
N ARG A 48 2.15 12.18 10.48
CA ARG A 48 3.44 12.83 10.27
C ARG A 48 4.14 12.18 9.10
N VAL A 49 4.53 13.00 8.13
CA VAL A 49 5.30 12.57 6.97
C VAL A 49 6.74 13.01 7.17
N TYR A 50 7.71 12.12 7.04
CA TYR A 50 9.13 12.42 7.18
C TYR A 50 9.82 12.24 5.84
N ILE A 51 10.53 13.25 5.36
CA ILE A 51 11.45 13.13 4.23
C ILE A 51 12.75 12.53 4.77
N MET A 52 13.04 11.31 4.37
CA MET A 52 14.05 10.47 4.97
C MET A 52 15.34 10.46 4.16
N THR A 53 16.45 10.72 4.86
CA THR A 53 17.80 10.45 4.39
C THR A 53 18.35 9.14 4.95
N THR A 54 17.93 8.78 6.17
CA THR A 54 18.31 7.54 6.85
C THR A 54 17.12 6.96 7.58
N TRP A 55 17.02 5.63 7.59
CA TRP A 55 15.87 4.98 8.20
C TRP A 55 15.78 5.07 9.74
N PRO A 56 16.88 4.92 10.52
CA PRO A 56 16.76 4.89 11.98
C PRO A 56 16.23 6.22 12.50
N ARG A 57 16.67 7.32 11.87
CA ARG A 57 16.24 8.66 12.24
C ARG A 57 14.73 8.81 12.18
N CYS A 58 14.11 8.40 11.07
CA CYS A 58 12.65 8.50 10.91
C CYS A 58 11.89 7.61 11.91
N VAL A 59 12.34 6.36 12.13
CA VAL A 59 11.70 5.44 13.08
C VAL A 59 11.76 6.00 14.51
N PHE A 60 12.92 6.49 14.95
CA PHE A 60 13.07 7.06 16.29
C PHE A 60 12.36 8.40 16.47
N GLN A 61 12.47 9.30 15.49
CA GLN A 61 11.87 10.64 15.60
C GLN A 61 10.36 10.64 15.45
N GLY A 62 9.80 9.69 14.69
CA GLY A 62 8.36 9.48 14.58
C GLY A 62 7.74 8.93 15.86
N ALA A 63 8.47 8.09 16.58
CA ALA A 63 7.98 7.42 17.78
C ALA A 63 7.71 8.39 18.95
N PRO A 64 6.63 8.20 19.73
CA PRO A 64 6.45 8.83 21.03
C PRO A 64 7.57 8.46 22.02
N LEU A 65 7.79 9.29 23.05
CA LEU A 65 8.95 9.16 23.96
C LEU A 65 9.06 7.78 24.62
N GLY A 66 7.95 7.20 25.07
CA GLY A 66 7.95 5.82 25.63
C GLY A 66 8.33 4.76 24.59
N SER A 67 7.85 4.91 23.35
CA SER A 67 8.21 4.01 22.24
C SER A 67 9.67 4.15 21.81
N GLN A 68 10.27 5.35 21.93
CA GLN A 68 11.69 5.56 21.64
C GLN A 68 12.59 4.74 22.57
N ILE A 69 12.23 4.60 23.85
CA ILE A 69 12.98 3.78 24.81
C ILE A 69 12.92 2.31 24.39
N VAL A 70 11.72 1.80 24.10
CA VAL A 70 11.53 0.41 23.66
C VAL A 70 12.25 0.14 22.34
N LEU A 71 12.18 1.07 21.38
CA LEU A 71 12.93 0.98 20.13
C LEU A 71 14.44 0.99 20.39
N GLY A 72 14.95 1.86 21.27
CA GLY A 72 16.36 1.89 21.62
C GLY A 72 16.87 0.56 22.16
N LEU A 73 16.08 -0.12 22.98
CA LEU A 73 16.41 -1.42 23.55
C LEU A 73 16.32 -2.57 22.54
N THR A 74 15.37 -2.50 21.60
CA THR A 74 15.10 -3.59 20.66
C THR A 74 15.79 -3.42 19.30
N LEU A 75 16.21 -2.21 18.92
CA LEU A 75 16.81 -1.90 17.62
C LEU A 75 17.97 -2.82 17.24
N PRO A 76 18.93 -3.15 18.14
CA PRO A 76 20.05 -4.02 17.76
C PRO A 76 19.60 -5.40 17.25
N LEU A 77 18.47 -5.90 17.73
CA LEU A 77 17.91 -7.19 17.32
C LEU A 77 17.32 -7.16 15.90
N TRP A 78 16.85 -6.00 15.46
CA TRP A 78 16.14 -5.84 14.18
C TRP A 78 16.93 -5.02 13.15
N TYR A 79 18.07 -4.45 13.53
CA TYR A 79 18.82 -3.50 12.71
C TYR A 79 19.18 -4.05 11.33
N ALA A 80 19.65 -5.30 11.27
CA ALA A 80 20.04 -5.94 10.01
C ALA A 80 18.84 -6.09 9.05
N GLU A 81 17.69 -6.49 9.60
CA GLU A 81 16.45 -6.69 8.84
C GLU A 81 15.88 -5.36 8.32
N PHE A 82 15.82 -4.33 9.19
CA PHE A 82 15.41 -2.98 8.77
C PHE A 82 16.34 -2.39 7.71
N LYS A 83 17.66 -2.58 7.87
CA LYS A 83 18.65 -2.13 6.88
C LYS A 83 18.44 -2.81 5.53
N LYS A 84 18.15 -4.12 5.52
CA LYS A 84 17.85 -4.86 4.28
C LYS A 84 16.61 -4.29 3.59
N ARG A 85 15.50 -4.08 4.32
CA ARG A 85 14.26 -3.52 3.76
C ARG A 85 14.42 -2.09 3.26
N TRP A 86 15.18 -1.27 4.00
CA TRP A 86 15.51 0.09 3.60
C TRP A 86 16.16 0.17 2.21
N HIS A 87 16.95 -0.82 1.82
CA HIS A 87 17.62 -0.79 0.51
C HIS A 87 16.66 -0.88 -0.68
N TYR A 88 15.45 -1.42 -0.49
CA TYR A 88 14.48 -1.65 -1.56
C TYR A 88 13.23 -0.78 -1.43
N ALA A 89 12.85 -0.36 -0.21
CA ALA A 89 11.62 0.39 0.01
C ALA A 89 11.76 1.86 -0.42
N GLY A 90 10.77 2.39 -1.16
CA GLY A 90 10.67 3.82 -1.48
C GLY A 90 10.14 4.67 -0.31
N GLY A 91 9.34 4.05 0.54
CA GLY A 91 8.77 4.64 1.75
C GLY A 91 8.38 3.56 2.76
N TRP A 92 7.74 3.97 3.84
CA TRP A 92 7.03 3.07 4.75
C TRP A 92 5.94 3.83 5.51
N SER A 93 5.03 3.08 6.10
CA SER A 93 4.07 3.57 7.09
C SER A 93 4.17 2.77 8.38
N GLN A 94 4.13 3.48 9.52
CA GLN A 94 4.21 2.90 10.86
C GLN A 94 3.25 3.61 11.81
N ARG A 95 2.50 2.80 12.56
CA ARG A 95 1.59 3.29 13.60
C ARG A 95 2.23 3.18 14.99
N TYR A 96 2.12 4.24 15.79
CA TYR A 96 2.49 4.29 17.21
C TYR A 96 1.29 4.76 18.05
N GLY A 97 0.44 3.83 18.48
CA GLY A 97 -0.81 4.17 19.16
C GLY A 97 -1.73 4.93 18.21
N ASP A 98 -2.00 6.21 18.49
CA ASP A 98 -2.82 7.08 17.63
C ASP A 98 -2.02 7.88 16.60
N ARG A 99 -0.68 7.87 16.70
CA ARG A 99 0.20 8.57 15.75
C ARG A 99 0.49 7.68 14.53
N GLN A 100 0.28 8.24 13.36
CA GLN A 100 0.73 7.67 12.08
C GLN A 100 2.03 8.36 11.65
N VAL A 101 3.00 7.56 11.26
CA VAL A 101 4.30 8.00 10.76
C VAL A 101 4.49 7.42 9.38
N VAL A 102 4.55 8.27 8.38
CA VAL A 102 4.91 7.92 7.02
C VAL A 102 6.33 8.41 6.76
N GLY A 103 7.20 7.49 6.37
CA GLY A 103 8.53 7.83 5.90
C GLY A 103 8.57 7.80 4.38
N ILE A 104 9.03 8.87 3.75
CA ILE A 104 9.26 8.92 2.29
C ILE A 104 10.75 9.18 2.04
N LYS A 105 11.43 8.33 1.26
CA LYS A 105 12.82 8.63 0.87
C LYS A 105 12.86 9.92 0.06
N ALA A 106 13.93 10.69 0.22
CA ALA A 106 14.16 11.84 -0.65
C ALA A 106 14.17 11.41 -2.14
N PRO A 107 13.68 12.23 -3.09
CA PRO A 107 13.61 11.90 -4.52
C PRO A 107 14.95 11.39 -5.09
N ARG A 108 16.06 12.03 -4.70
CA ARG A 108 17.42 11.60 -5.08
C ARG A 108 17.76 10.16 -4.66
N LEU A 109 17.22 9.68 -3.54
CA LEU A 109 17.41 8.31 -3.04
C LEU A 109 16.42 7.34 -3.71
N ILE A 110 15.20 7.79 -4.02
CA ILE A 110 14.21 7.02 -4.78
C ILE A 110 14.75 6.68 -6.17
N ALA A 111 15.41 7.64 -6.83
CA ALA A 111 16.03 7.44 -8.15
C ALA A 111 17.11 6.34 -8.16
N GLN A 112 17.76 6.09 -7.02
CA GLN A 112 18.84 5.12 -6.87
C GLN A 112 18.39 3.79 -6.24
N THR A 113 17.13 3.69 -5.82
CA THR A 113 16.63 2.51 -5.11
C THR A 113 16.26 1.42 -6.12
N PRO A 114 16.93 0.25 -6.09
CA PRO A 114 16.52 -0.90 -6.90
C PRO A 114 15.20 -1.46 -6.38
N ASP A 115 14.32 -1.87 -7.29
CA ASP A 115 12.99 -2.38 -6.94
C ASP A 115 12.67 -3.68 -7.69
N PRO A 116 13.36 -4.79 -7.35
CA PRO A 116 13.20 -6.05 -8.08
C PRO A 116 11.79 -6.64 -7.94
N ILE A 117 11.13 -6.43 -6.79
CA ILE A 117 9.76 -6.91 -6.59
C ILE A 117 8.80 -6.04 -7.42
N GLY A 118 8.93 -4.72 -7.34
CA GLY A 118 8.11 -3.81 -8.10
C GLY A 118 8.29 -3.95 -9.61
N GLU A 119 9.49 -4.27 -10.11
CA GLU A 119 9.73 -4.58 -11.53
C GLU A 119 8.93 -5.79 -12.05
N SER A 120 8.50 -6.68 -11.15
CA SER A 120 7.67 -7.85 -11.50
C SER A 120 6.16 -7.56 -11.45
N ILE A 121 5.76 -6.42 -10.88
CA ILE A 121 4.36 -6.08 -10.58
C ILE A 121 3.92 -4.81 -11.31
N PHE A 122 4.76 -3.77 -11.30
CA PHE A 122 4.42 -2.43 -11.73
C PHE A 122 4.96 -2.10 -13.12
N ILE A 123 4.19 -1.28 -13.84
CA ILE A 123 4.63 -0.58 -15.03
C ILE A 123 5.75 0.39 -14.60
N ARG A 124 6.91 0.26 -15.24
CA ARG A 124 8.07 1.11 -14.96
C ARG A 124 7.72 2.58 -15.14
N GLU A 125 7.96 3.37 -14.10
CA GLU A 125 7.82 4.82 -14.13
C GLU A 125 9.20 5.47 -14.24
N GLU A 126 9.43 6.21 -15.32
CA GLU A 126 10.69 6.91 -15.58
C GLU A 126 10.66 8.35 -15.05
N ASN A 127 9.48 8.94 -14.92
CA ASN A 127 9.32 10.27 -14.36
C ASN A 127 9.42 10.20 -12.82
N LEU A 128 10.46 10.83 -12.26
CA LEU A 128 10.72 10.82 -10.83
C LEU A 128 9.55 11.43 -10.03
N GLU A 129 8.92 12.50 -10.51
CA GLU A 129 7.80 13.16 -9.83
C GLU A 129 6.59 12.23 -9.71
N LEU A 130 6.29 11.49 -10.78
CA LEU A 130 5.22 10.50 -10.76
C LEU A 130 5.56 9.31 -9.85
N LYS A 131 6.84 8.92 -9.78
CA LYS A 131 7.31 7.87 -8.86
C LYS A 131 7.21 8.32 -7.40
N VAL A 132 7.56 9.56 -7.09
CA VAL A 132 7.39 10.16 -5.76
C VAL A 132 5.91 10.21 -5.40
N LEU A 133 5.06 10.72 -6.30
CA LEU A 133 3.62 10.75 -6.10
C LEU A 133 3.04 9.36 -5.84
N SER A 134 3.47 8.35 -6.61
CA SER A 134 3.07 6.95 -6.44
C SER A 134 3.37 6.42 -5.04
N ILE A 135 4.62 6.60 -4.59
CA ILE A 135 5.09 6.15 -3.26
C ILE A 135 4.32 6.90 -2.16
N VAL A 136 4.20 8.22 -2.26
CA VAL A 136 3.49 9.04 -1.26
C VAL A 136 2.02 8.61 -1.15
N CYS A 137 1.35 8.39 -2.27
CA CYS A 137 -0.05 7.96 -2.29
C CYS A 137 -0.23 6.58 -1.66
N HIS A 138 0.66 5.65 -2.01
CA HIS A 138 0.66 4.28 -1.47
C HIS A 138 0.81 4.30 0.06
N GLU A 139 1.85 4.95 0.57
CA GLU A 139 2.12 4.98 2.02
C GLU A 139 1.09 5.76 2.83
N LEU A 140 0.56 6.86 2.28
CA LEU A 140 -0.54 7.58 2.93
C LEU A 140 -1.82 6.74 2.96
N THR A 141 -2.09 5.93 1.94
CA THR A 141 -3.25 5.02 1.97
C THR A 141 -3.15 4.04 3.14
N HIS A 142 -1.96 3.51 3.41
CA HIS A 142 -1.74 2.69 4.60
C HIS A 142 -2.01 3.46 5.89
N ALA A 143 -1.49 4.70 6.00
CA ALA A 143 -1.71 5.52 7.19
C ALA A 143 -3.21 5.79 7.45
N PHE A 144 -3.96 6.12 6.40
CA PHE A 144 -5.39 6.44 6.47
C PHE A 144 -6.22 5.20 6.81
N SER A 145 -5.90 4.03 6.23
CA SER A 145 -6.64 2.78 6.45
C SER A 145 -6.18 1.98 7.69
N SER A 146 -5.08 2.37 8.33
CA SER A 146 -4.47 1.64 9.47
C SER A 146 -5.40 1.37 10.66
N HIS A 147 -6.46 2.17 10.83
CA HIS A 147 -7.44 1.99 11.90
C HIS A 147 -8.39 0.81 11.66
N LEU A 148 -8.58 0.43 10.39
CA LEU A 148 -9.44 -0.67 9.96
C LEU A 148 -8.80 -2.04 10.19
N ARG A 149 -7.46 -2.10 10.29
CA ARG A 149 -6.68 -3.35 10.42
C ARG A 149 -7.03 -4.38 9.33
N LEU A 150 -7.07 -3.89 8.09
CA LEU A 150 -7.34 -4.70 6.90
C LEU A 150 -6.36 -5.88 6.80
N PRO A 151 -6.80 -7.02 6.23
CA PRO A 151 -5.87 -8.09 5.87
C PRO A 151 -4.85 -7.59 4.87
N THR A 152 -3.64 -8.15 4.89
CA THR A 152 -2.50 -7.67 4.09
C THR A 152 -2.84 -7.52 2.61
N TRP A 153 -3.53 -8.49 1.99
CA TRP A 153 -3.93 -8.40 0.57
C TRP A 153 -4.78 -7.15 0.28
N MET A 154 -5.71 -6.81 1.17
CA MET A 154 -6.61 -5.67 0.98
C MET A 154 -5.91 -4.36 1.31
N HIS A 155 -5.01 -4.39 2.29
CA HIS A 155 -4.20 -3.25 2.67
C HIS A 155 -3.26 -2.81 1.53
N GLU A 156 -2.55 -3.75 0.90
CA GLU A 156 -1.72 -3.49 -0.28
C GLU A 156 -2.58 -3.16 -1.51
N GLY A 157 -3.65 -3.92 -1.74
CA GLY A 157 -4.56 -3.70 -2.87
C GLY A 157 -5.19 -2.31 -2.87
N LEU A 158 -5.67 -1.85 -1.71
CA LEU A 158 -6.21 -0.49 -1.55
C LEU A 158 -5.16 0.58 -1.84
N ALA A 159 -3.93 0.39 -1.36
CA ALA A 159 -2.83 1.32 -1.62
C ALA A 159 -2.48 1.38 -3.12
N MET A 160 -2.38 0.23 -3.79
CA MET A 160 -2.09 0.16 -5.23
C MET A 160 -3.21 0.78 -6.08
N VAL A 161 -4.48 0.50 -5.77
CA VAL A 161 -5.62 1.10 -6.50
C VAL A 161 -5.77 2.60 -6.20
N SER A 162 -5.38 3.05 -5.00
CA SER A 162 -5.31 4.48 -4.69
C SER A 162 -4.27 5.19 -5.55
N THR A 163 -3.10 4.57 -5.73
CA THR A 163 -2.05 5.06 -6.62
C THR A 163 -2.54 5.17 -8.06
N ASP A 164 -3.24 4.16 -8.58
CA ASP A 164 -3.84 4.21 -9.92
C ASP A 164 -4.76 5.43 -10.10
N ARG A 165 -5.65 5.64 -9.12
CA ARG A 165 -6.58 6.78 -9.11
C ARG A 165 -5.85 8.11 -8.99
N CYS A 166 -4.81 8.16 -8.16
CA CYS A 166 -4.01 9.36 -7.94
C CYS A 166 -3.29 9.76 -9.23
N LEU A 167 -2.74 8.80 -9.97
CA LEU A 167 -2.05 9.03 -11.24
C LEU A 167 -3.00 9.13 -12.44
N GLY A 168 -4.24 8.65 -12.31
CA GLY A 168 -5.24 8.63 -13.38
C GLY A 168 -5.00 7.53 -14.42
N ARG A 169 -4.21 6.50 -14.09
CA ARG A 169 -3.88 5.38 -14.98
C ARG A 169 -3.53 4.12 -14.18
N PRO A 170 -3.71 2.91 -14.74
CA PRO A 170 -3.19 1.69 -14.15
C PRO A 170 -1.67 1.77 -13.96
N THR A 171 -1.19 1.26 -12.82
CA THR A 171 0.24 1.14 -12.50
C THR A 171 0.72 -0.29 -12.42
N VAL A 172 -0.17 -1.28 -12.36
CA VAL A 172 0.17 -2.70 -12.34
C VAL A 172 0.19 -3.27 -13.75
N LEU A 173 1.17 -4.12 -14.04
CA LEU A 173 1.31 -4.85 -15.30
C LEU A 173 0.11 -5.77 -15.51
N GLN A 174 -0.53 -5.67 -16.68
CA GLN A 174 -1.68 -6.52 -17.02
C GLN A 174 -1.34 -8.01 -16.96
N ASP A 175 -0.13 -8.39 -17.38
CA ASP A 175 0.33 -9.78 -17.44
C ASP A 175 0.36 -10.46 -16.07
N THR A 176 0.39 -9.69 -14.97
CA THR A 176 0.29 -10.25 -13.61
C THR A 176 -1.04 -10.95 -13.36
N LEU A 177 -2.09 -10.66 -14.13
CA LEU A 177 -3.36 -11.39 -14.07
C LEU A 177 -3.19 -12.89 -14.31
N GLN A 178 -2.20 -13.30 -15.10
CA GLN A 178 -1.91 -14.70 -15.37
C GLN A 178 -1.49 -15.48 -14.11
N LEU A 179 -0.93 -14.78 -13.12
CA LEU A 179 -0.53 -15.39 -11.83
C LEU A 179 -1.74 -15.88 -11.02
N LEU A 180 -2.94 -15.37 -11.30
CA LEU A 180 -4.19 -15.81 -10.67
C LEU A 180 -4.81 -17.03 -11.36
N ASN A 181 -4.34 -17.39 -12.55
CA ASN A 181 -4.90 -18.48 -13.35
C ASN A 181 -4.16 -19.82 -13.14
N ASP A 182 -3.15 -19.87 -12.25
CA ASP A 182 -2.37 -21.08 -11.98
C ASP A 182 -3.09 -21.97 -10.96
N GLU A 183 -3.60 -23.11 -11.45
CA GLU A 183 -4.34 -24.12 -10.67
C GLU A 183 -3.52 -24.67 -9.47
N ASN A 184 -2.19 -24.54 -9.45
CA ASN A 184 -1.37 -25.00 -8.32
C ASN A 184 -1.39 -24.06 -7.10
N GLN A 185 -2.06 -22.90 -7.18
CA GLN A 185 -2.09 -21.89 -6.11
C GLN A 185 -3.15 -22.16 -5.03
N GLU A 186 -3.95 -23.22 -5.14
CA GLU A 186 -5.06 -23.59 -4.24
C GLU A 186 -4.69 -23.64 -2.74
N LYS A 187 -3.41 -23.83 -2.39
CA LYS A 187 -2.97 -24.03 -1.01
C LYS A 187 -2.41 -22.78 -0.30
N LYS A 188 -2.21 -21.66 -0.99
CA LYS A 188 -1.45 -20.52 -0.43
C LYS A 188 -2.30 -19.35 0.11
N GLY A 189 -3.63 -19.40 -0.05
CA GLY A 189 -4.53 -18.31 0.35
C GLY A 189 -4.95 -18.28 1.82
N ALA A 190 -4.89 -19.41 2.54
CA ALA A 190 -5.50 -19.56 3.86
C ALA A 190 -4.54 -19.47 5.05
N GLU A 191 -3.23 -19.64 4.84
CA GLU A 191 -2.27 -19.57 5.95
C GLU A 191 -1.96 -18.13 6.31
N LYS A 192 -1.83 -17.84 7.61
CA LYS A 192 -1.33 -16.55 8.11
C LYS A 192 0.00 -16.23 7.43
N ILE A 193 -0.09 -15.38 6.42
CA ILE A 193 1.04 -14.91 5.64
C ILE A 193 2.02 -14.20 6.58
N ASN A 194 3.14 -14.87 6.87
CA ASN A 194 4.23 -14.32 7.65
C ASN A 194 5.30 -13.78 6.70
N LEU A 195 5.30 -12.46 6.47
CA LEU A 195 6.24 -11.75 5.60
C LEU A 195 7.73 -12.02 5.91
N ASN A 196 8.07 -12.56 7.09
CA ASN A 196 9.45 -12.88 7.47
C ASN A 196 9.96 -14.23 6.92
N THR A 197 9.08 -15.11 6.42
CA THR A 197 9.45 -16.46 5.92
C THR A 197 9.04 -16.72 4.48
N GLN A 198 8.41 -15.75 3.82
CA GLN A 198 7.86 -15.94 2.48
C GLN A 198 8.90 -15.91 1.37
N SER A 199 8.65 -16.71 0.34
CA SER A 199 9.39 -16.59 -0.92
C SER A 199 8.98 -15.31 -1.64
N ARG A 200 9.83 -14.82 -2.54
CA ARG A 200 9.56 -13.62 -3.33
C ARG A 200 8.27 -13.76 -4.15
N GLU A 201 8.01 -14.96 -4.66
CA GLU A 201 6.85 -15.30 -5.48
C GLU A 201 5.56 -15.20 -4.67
N GLU A 202 5.58 -15.56 -3.38
CA GLU A 202 4.42 -15.47 -2.49
C GLU A 202 4.05 -14.03 -2.17
N ILE A 203 5.06 -13.17 -2.00
CA ILE A 203 4.86 -11.73 -1.84
C ILE A 203 4.25 -11.15 -3.12
N ILE A 204 4.82 -11.48 -4.28
CA ILE A 204 4.30 -11.01 -5.58
C ILE A 204 2.83 -11.41 -5.75
N LEU A 205 2.50 -12.68 -5.50
CA LEU A 205 1.12 -13.16 -5.62
C LEU A 205 0.16 -12.43 -4.68
N LEU A 206 0.55 -12.19 -3.43
CA LEU A 206 -0.28 -11.44 -2.48
C LEU A 206 -0.59 -10.03 -2.98
N TYR A 207 0.41 -9.31 -3.48
CA TYR A 207 0.25 -7.96 -3.99
C TYR A 207 -0.64 -7.94 -5.23
N VAL A 208 -0.38 -8.85 -6.17
CA VAL A 208 -1.14 -9.00 -7.42
C VAL A 208 -2.60 -9.34 -7.14
N ARG A 209 -2.86 -10.35 -6.31
CA ARG A 209 -4.21 -10.74 -5.90
C ARG A 209 -4.91 -9.61 -5.17
N GLY A 210 -4.20 -8.96 -4.23
CA GLY A 210 -4.70 -7.80 -3.50
C GLY A 210 -5.17 -6.68 -4.40
N TYR A 211 -4.32 -6.28 -5.36
CA TYR A 211 -4.63 -5.25 -6.35
C TYR A 211 -5.81 -5.63 -7.24
N TRP A 212 -5.74 -6.77 -7.92
CA TRP A 212 -6.76 -7.13 -8.91
C TRP A 212 -8.12 -7.34 -8.27
N PHE A 213 -8.16 -7.93 -7.06
CA PHE A 213 -9.40 -8.10 -6.35
C PHE A 213 -9.96 -6.77 -5.81
N THR A 214 -9.11 -5.91 -5.24
CA THR A 214 -9.56 -4.58 -4.82
C THR A 214 -10.11 -3.78 -6.01
N ARG A 215 -9.43 -3.83 -7.15
CA ARG A 215 -9.89 -3.19 -8.38
C ARG A 215 -11.22 -3.77 -8.86
N TYR A 216 -11.38 -5.10 -8.83
CA TYR A 216 -12.66 -5.75 -9.12
C TYR A 216 -13.79 -5.21 -8.22
N LEU A 217 -13.56 -5.12 -6.91
CA LEU A 217 -14.56 -4.59 -5.96
C LEU A 217 -14.91 -3.13 -6.27
N VAL A 218 -13.91 -2.31 -6.58
CA VAL A 218 -14.12 -0.90 -6.97
C VAL A 218 -15.02 -0.77 -8.18
N GLU A 219 -14.80 -1.59 -9.20
CA GLU A 219 -15.49 -1.49 -10.49
C GLU A 219 -16.88 -2.17 -10.49
N THR A 220 -17.06 -3.22 -9.70
CA THR A 220 -18.27 -4.06 -9.76
C THR A 220 -19.13 -4.00 -8.50
N GLN A 221 -18.53 -3.70 -7.34
CA GLN A 221 -19.18 -3.75 -6.04
C GLN A 221 -18.78 -2.54 -5.15
N PRO A 222 -18.93 -1.29 -5.63
CA PRO A 222 -18.46 -0.10 -4.90
C PRO A 222 -19.13 0.06 -3.54
N GLU A 223 -20.41 -0.32 -3.42
CA GLU A 223 -21.13 -0.28 -2.14
C GLU A 223 -20.61 -1.31 -1.13
N LEU A 224 -20.23 -2.50 -1.59
CA LEU A 224 -19.59 -3.51 -0.74
C LEU A 224 -18.27 -2.97 -0.20
N LEU A 225 -17.42 -2.42 -1.08
CA LEU A 225 -16.15 -1.83 -0.67
C LEU A 225 -16.35 -0.69 0.35
N ARG A 226 -17.35 0.17 0.13
CA ARG A 226 -17.70 1.23 1.09
C ARG A 226 -18.07 0.67 2.46
N LYS A 227 -18.88 -0.40 2.52
CA LYS A 227 -19.21 -1.08 3.79
C LYS A 227 -17.95 -1.62 4.47
N LEU A 228 -17.03 -2.24 3.70
CA LEU A 228 -15.78 -2.78 4.21
C LEU A 228 -14.85 -1.72 4.81
N LEU A 229 -14.85 -0.51 4.24
CA LEU A 229 -13.99 0.59 4.69
C LEU A 229 -14.61 1.43 5.82
N ASN A 230 -15.90 1.29 6.10
CA ASN A 230 -16.60 2.06 7.13
C ASN A 230 -16.45 1.49 8.55
N GLN A 231 -15.99 0.24 8.68
CA GLN A 231 -15.81 -0.37 9.99
C GLN A 231 -14.71 -1.40 10.00
N ARG A 232 -14.27 -1.75 11.20
CA ARG A 232 -13.27 -2.79 11.39
C ARG A 232 -13.91 -4.17 11.38
N PHE A 233 -13.27 -5.09 10.67
CA PHE A 233 -13.58 -6.52 10.67
C PHE A 233 -12.37 -7.31 11.18
N SER A 234 -12.60 -8.48 11.78
CA SER A 234 -11.57 -9.51 11.79
C SER A 234 -11.37 -10.07 10.38
N HIS A 235 -10.25 -10.75 10.14
CA HIS A 235 -9.96 -11.28 8.80
C HIS A 235 -11.04 -12.28 8.34
N GLN A 236 -11.46 -13.18 9.24
CA GLN A 236 -12.48 -14.18 8.94
C GLN A 236 -13.87 -13.55 8.72
N GLU A 237 -14.24 -12.53 9.50
CA GLU A 237 -15.50 -11.81 9.30
C GLU A 237 -15.51 -11.05 7.97
N LEU A 238 -14.38 -10.45 7.58
CA LEU A 238 -14.25 -9.72 6.32
C LEU A 238 -14.42 -10.66 5.12
N GLU A 239 -13.69 -11.77 5.10
CA GLU A 239 -13.79 -12.75 4.02
C GLU A 239 -15.18 -13.40 3.97
N GLY A 240 -15.75 -13.75 5.12
CA GLY A 240 -17.12 -14.28 5.20
C GLY A 240 -18.18 -13.28 4.70
N PHE A 241 -18.03 -12.00 5.02
CA PHE A 241 -18.92 -10.95 4.55
C PHE A 241 -18.85 -10.76 3.04
N ILE A 242 -17.63 -10.71 2.48
CA ILE A 242 -17.41 -10.66 1.03
C ILE A 242 -18.00 -11.91 0.36
N ALA A 243 -17.73 -13.09 0.91
CA ALA A 243 -18.21 -14.35 0.35
C ALA A 243 -19.74 -14.36 0.24
N SER A 244 -20.41 -13.93 1.31
CA SER A 244 -21.87 -13.81 1.34
C SER A 244 -22.42 -12.81 0.34
N GLU A 245 -21.80 -11.64 0.17
CA GLU A 245 -22.29 -10.60 -0.76
C GLU A 245 -22.01 -10.97 -2.22
N LEU A 246 -20.99 -11.79 -2.49
CA LEU A 246 -20.68 -12.30 -3.83
C LEU A 246 -21.34 -13.65 -4.14
N GLY A 247 -21.98 -14.30 -3.17
CA GLY A 247 -22.63 -15.60 -3.33
C GLY A 247 -21.66 -16.77 -3.52
N ILE A 248 -20.45 -16.67 -2.99
CA ILE A 248 -19.39 -17.68 -3.11
C ILE A 248 -19.18 -18.45 -1.80
N GLY A 249 -18.61 -19.65 -1.88
CA GLY A 249 -18.31 -20.47 -0.71
C GLY A 249 -17.11 -19.94 0.08
N GLN A 250 -17.21 -19.88 1.41
CA GLN A 250 -16.08 -19.45 2.25
C GLN A 250 -14.88 -20.41 2.16
N GLU A 251 -15.12 -21.72 1.98
CA GLU A 251 -14.07 -22.73 1.86
C GLU A 251 -13.28 -22.61 0.54
N ALA A 252 -13.92 -22.11 -0.51
CA ALA A 252 -13.33 -21.91 -1.83
C ALA A 252 -13.06 -20.42 -2.13
N PHE A 253 -13.06 -19.56 -1.10
CA PHE A 253 -13.07 -18.10 -1.23
C PHE A 253 -12.04 -17.60 -2.25
N TRP A 254 -10.77 -17.95 -2.06
CA TRP A 254 -9.71 -17.45 -2.94
C TRP A 254 -9.76 -18.00 -4.36
N GLN A 255 -10.17 -19.26 -4.52
CA GLN A 255 -10.30 -19.88 -5.83
C GLN A 255 -11.43 -19.21 -6.64
N GLU A 256 -12.59 -19.00 -6.02
CA GLU A 256 -13.72 -18.35 -6.67
C GLU A 256 -13.44 -16.87 -6.95
N ILE A 257 -12.79 -16.14 -6.02
CA ILE A 257 -12.35 -14.76 -6.25
C ILE A 257 -11.38 -14.65 -7.43
N ASP A 258 -10.34 -15.49 -7.47
CA ASP A 258 -9.36 -15.47 -8.55
C ASP A 258 -10.05 -15.75 -9.90
N GLN A 259 -10.98 -16.70 -9.95
CA GLN A 259 -11.78 -16.98 -11.15
C GLN A 259 -12.67 -15.80 -11.58
N LEU A 260 -13.36 -15.16 -10.64
CA LEU A 260 -14.20 -13.98 -10.93
C LEU A 260 -13.39 -12.82 -11.50
N VAL A 261 -12.23 -12.56 -10.89
CA VAL A 261 -11.29 -11.51 -11.30
C VAL A 261 -10.75 -11.81 -12.70
N VAL A 262 -10.25 -13.02 -12.93
CA VAL A 262 -9.71 -13.45 -14.22
C VAL A 262 -10.80 -13.39 -15.29
N ALA A 263 -12.02 -13.88 -15.01
CA ALA A 263 -13.14 -13.83 -15.94
C ALA A 263 -13.48 -12.40 -16.37
N LYS A 264 -13.55 -11.45 -15.43
CA LYS A 264 -13.82 -10.03 -15.73
C LYS A 264 -12.78 -9.45 -16.69
N TYR A 265 -11.50 -9.61 -16.37
CA TYR A 265 -10.45 -8.89 -17.10
C TYR A 265 -9.92 -9.65 -18.34
N ASN A 266 -10.13 -10.97 -18.46
CA ASN A 266 -9.88 -11.69 -19.72
C ASN A 266 -10.94 -11.41 -20.79
N LEU A 267 -12.20 -11.16 -20.41
CA LEU A 267 -13.25 -10.73 -21.35
C LEU A 267 -12.94 -9.36 -21.96
N GLU A 268 -12.33 -8.45 -21.19
CA GLU A 268 -11.90 -7.12 -21.68
C GLU A 268 -10.71 -7.21 -22.67
N LEU A 269 -9.89 -8.27 -22.61
CA LEU A 269 -8.78 -8.51 -23.53
C LEU A 269 -9.22 -9.08 -24.89
N THR A 270 -10.39 -9.72 -24.95
CA THR A 270 -10.92 -10.35 -26.16
C THR A 270 -11.89 -9.47 -26.94
N GLN A 271 -12.36 -8.36 -26.36
CA GLN A 271 -13.10 -7.34 -27.10
C GLN A 271 -12.14 -6.28 -27.66
N PRO A 272 -12.21 -5.94 -28.97
CA PRO A 272 -11.41 -4.86 -29.51
C PRO A 272 -11.79 -3.56 -28.78
N ARG A 273 -10.77 -2.84 -28.28
CA ARG A 273 -10.96 -1.48 -27.77
C ARG A 273 -11.44 -0.61 -28.92
N ASN A 274 -12.74 -0.35 -28.97
CA ASN A 274 -13.30 0.65 -29.86
C ASN A 274 -12.82 2.03 -29.36
N ASN A 275 -11.73 2.50 -29.94
CA ASN A 275 -11.34 3.91 -30.00
C ASN A 275 -11.55 4.40 -31.43
#